data_AF-A0A6P0KWQ1-F1
#
_entry.id   AF-A0A6P0KWQ1-F1
#
_cell.length_a   1.000
_cell.length_b   1.000
_cell.length_c   1.000
_cell.angle_alpha   90.00
_cell.angle_beta   90.00
_cell.angle_gamma   90.00
#
_symmetry.space_group_name_H-M   'P 1'
#
loop_
_entity.id
_entity.type
_entity.pdbx_description
1 polymer ?
#
loop_
_entity_poly.entity_id
_entity_poly.type
_entity_poly.pdbx_seq_one_letter_code
_entity_poly.pdbx_strand_id
1 'polypeptide(L)' 'MNPIKIVEICSELGAAQLGASMGPDAIRMAAHKAGSHFFSKHPIIRLPERNALLADKNHNPGFRYGDILPHFPIG' A
#
# COMPACT_ATOMS: atom_id res chain seq x y z
N MET A 1 -7.01 -8.78 -24.12
CA MET A 1 -7.02 -8.72 -22.64
C MET A 1 -5.95 -7.75 -22.22
N ASN A 2 -6.26 -6.71 -21.45
CA ASN A 2 -5.26 -5.72 -21.03
C ASN A 2 -4.40 -6.29 -19.90
N PRO A 3 -3.09 -6.00 -19.85
CA PRO A 3 -2.21 -6.47 -18.79
C PRO A 3 -2.64 -5.88 -17.45
N ILE A 4 -2.79 -6.74 -16.43
CA ILE A 4 -3.10 -6.32 -15.06
C ILE A 4 -1.78 -5.91 -14.38
N LYS A 5 -1.80 -4.77 -13.68
CA LYS A 5 -0.75 -4.33 -12.77
C LYS A 5 -1.32 -4.23 -11.37
N ILE A 6 -0.62 -4.77 -10.39
CA ILE A 6 -1.02 -4.71 -8.99
C ILE A 6 -0.30 -3.53 -8.35
N VAL A 7 -1.05 -2.65 -7.68
CA VAL A 7 -0.50 -1.53 -6.91
C VAL A 7 -0.73 -1.81 -5.44
N GLU A 8 0.34 -1.84 -4.66
CA GLU A 8 0.30 -2.13 -3.23
C GLU A 8 0.57 -0.87 -2.41
N ILE A 9 -0.34 -0.60 -1.49
CA ILE A 9 -0.23 0.47 -0.50
C ILE A 9 -0.12 -0.21 0.86
N CYS A 10 1.06 -0.12 1.48
CA CYS A 10 1.34 -0.68 2.80
C CYS A 10 1.46 0.41 3.87
N SER A 11 0.80 1.54 3.65
CA SER A 11 0.76 2.63 4.62
C SER A 11 -0.32 2.39 5.67
N GLU A 12 0.00 2.77 6.89
CA GLU A 12 -0.87 2.77 8.05
C GLU A 12 -1.38 4.18 8.36
N LEU A 13 -0.96 5.19 7.58
CA LEU A 13 -1.52 6.53 7.67
C LEU A 13 -3.01 6.52 7.32
N GLY A 14 -3.83 7.02 8.25
CA GLY A 14 -5.28 6.99 8.14
C GLY A 14 -5.91 5.62 8.39
N ALA A 15 -5.12 4.60 8.73
CA ALA A 15 -5.65 3.33 9.22
C ALA A 15 -6.10 3.49 10.67
N ALA A 16 -7.19 2.81 11.04
CA ALA A 16 -7.69 2.83 12.42
C ALA A 16 -6.77 2.06 13.40
N GLN A 17 -5.94 1.15 12.89
CA GLN A 17 -5.08 0.26 13.68
C GLN A 17 -3.75 0.02 12.96
N LEU A 18 -2.69 -0.15 13.76
CA LEU A 18 -1.40 -0.64 13.27
C LEU A 18 -1.55 -2.08 12.75
N GLY A 19 -0.81 -2.44 11.70
CA GLY A 19 -0.88 -3.76 11.06
C GLY A 19 -1.73 -3.81 9.79
N ALA A 20 -2.41 -2.71 9.41
CA ALA A 20 -3.09 -2.61 8.11
C ALA A 20 -2.13 -2.80 6.92
N SER A 21 -0.84 -2.45 7.12
CA SER A 21 0.25 -2.64 6.15
C SER A 21 0.47 -4.10 5.73
N MET A 22 0.07 -5.07 6.57
CA MET A 22 0.24 -6.51 6.33
C MET A 22 -0.83 -7.10 5.41
N GLY A 23 -1.92 -6.39 5.13
CA GLY A 23 -3.04 -6.86 4.32
C GLY A 23 -2.63 -7.39 2.93
N PRO A 24 -1.85 -6.63 2.14
CA PRO A 24 -1.38 -7.09 0.83
C PRO A 24 -0.61 -8.42 0.89
N ASP A 25 0.26 -8.58 1.88
CA ASP A 25 1.04 -9.81 2.06
C ASP A 25 0.13 -10.98 2.50
N ALA A 26 -0.86 -10.72 3.36
CA ALA A 26 -1.86 -11.71 3.77
C ALA A 26 -2.69 -12.22 2.57
N ILE A 27 -3.13 -11.34 1.68
CA ILE A 27 -3.86 -11.72 0.46
C ILE A 27 -2.97 -12.58 -0.44
N ARG A 28 -1.70 -12.20 -0.61
CA ARG A 28 -0.75 -12.97 -1.43
C ARG A 28 -0.53 -14.37 -0.87
N MET A 29 -0.35 -14.50 0.44
CA MET A 29 -0.21 -15.79 1.11
C MET A 29 -1.48 -16.64 0.97
N ALA A 30 -2.66 -16.03 1.13
CA ALA A 30 -3.93 -16.73 0.95
C ALA A 30 -4.09 -17.26 -0.48
N ALA A 31 -3.73 -16.45 -1.48
CA ALA A 31 -3.73 -16.86 -2.88
C ALA A 31 -2.76 -18.02 -3.14
N HIS A 32 -1.54 -17.95 -2.59
CA HIS A 32 -0.57 -19.04 -2.68
C HIS A 32 -1.10 -20.33 -2.04
N LYS A 33 -1.68 -20.23 -0.83
CA LYS A 33 -2.29 -21.38 -0.13
C LYS A 33 -3.45 -22.00 -0.93
N ALA A 34 -4.18 -21.19 -1.68
CA ALA A 34 -5.25 -21.65 -2.58
C ALA A 34 -4.73 -22.20 -3.92
N GLY A 35 -3.42 -22.30 -4.14
CA GLY A 35 -2.83 -22.74 -5.41
C GLY A 35 -2.92 -21.71 -6.53
N SER A 36 -3.23 -20.45 -6.22
CA SER A 36 -3.31 -19.38 -7.20
C SER A 36 -1.94 -18.78 -7.48
N HIS A 37 -1.59 -18.73 -8.76
CA HIS A 37 -0.38 -18.05 -9.27
C HIS A 37 -0.66 -16.61 -9.71
N PHE A 38 -1.76 -16.00 -9.27
CA PHE A 38 -2.17 -14.67 -9.71
C PHE A 38 -1.08 -13.61 -9.47
N PHE A 39 -0.54 -13.56 -8.25
CA PHE A 39 0.46 -12.57 -7.84
C PHE A 39 1.86 -12.82 -8.42
N SER A 40 2.17 -14.03 -8.89
CA SER A 40 3.44 -14.31 -9.59
C SER A 40 3.37 -14.01 -11.08
N LYS A 41 2.17 -13.96 -11.66
CA LYS A 41 1.95 -13.68 -13.08
C LYS A 41 1.81 -12.20 -13.39
N HIS A 42 1.63 -11.34 -12.39
CA HIS A 42 1.31 -9.93 -12.60
C HIS A 42 2.34 -9.06 -11.87
N PRO A 43 2.87 -8.01 -12.52
CA PRO A 43 3.84 -7.12 -11.89
C PRO A 43 3.18 -6.37 -10.72
N ILE A 44 3.95 -6.25 -9.64
CA ILE A 44 3.55 -5.56 -8.41
C ILE A 44 4.38 -4.28 -8.29
N ILE A 45 3.70 -3.16 -8.05
CA ILE A 45 4.30 -1.86 -7.75
C ILE A 45 3.92 -1.52 -6.32
N ARG A 46 4.91 -1.47 -5.42
CA ARG A 46 4.70 -1.04 -4.03
C ARG A 46 4.95 0.46 -3.93
N LEU A 47 3.96 1.20 -3.48
CA LEU A 47 4.11 2.63 -3.27
C LEU A 47 4.86 2.91 -1.96
N PRO A 48 5.70 3.95 -1.92
CA PRO A 48 6.37 4.35 -0.70
C PRO A 48 5.33 4.74 0.36
N GLU A 49 5.55 4.27 1.58
CA GLU A 49 4.76 4.61 2.76
C GLU A 49 5.47 5.67 3.61
N ARG A 50 4.74 6.22 4.59
CA ARG A 50 5.30 7.17 5.57
C ARG A 50 4.85 6.83 7.00
N ASN A 51 4.82 5.56 7.34
CA ASN A 51 4.49 4.99 8.65
C ASN A 51 5.39 5.53 9.76
N ALA A 52 6.62 5.97 9.45
CA ALA A 52 7.48 6.68 10.40
C ALA A 52 6.80 7.94 10.98
N LEU A 53 5.88 8.58 10.24
CA LEU A 53 5.13 9.75 10.72
C LEU A 53 4.12 9.39 11.81
N LEU A 54 3.74 8.12 11.98
CA LEU A 54 2.87 7.69 13.07
C LEU A 54 3.52 7.87 14.45
N ALA A 55 4.86 7.85 14.50
CA ALA A 55 5.62 8.07 15.73
C ALA A 55 6.00 9.55 15.94
N ASP A 56 5.74 10.42 14.95
CA ASP A 56 6.06 11.83 15.04
C ASP A 56 5.04 12.56 15.93
N LYS A 57 5.53 13.11 17.05
CA LYS A 57 4.70 13.83 18.02
C LYS A 57 4.15 15.16 17.48
N ASN A 58 4.73 15.68 16.40
CA ASN A 58 4.26 16.87 15.70
C ASN A 58 3.30 16.52 14.55
N HIS A 59 2.93 15.24 14.38
CA HIS A 59 2.04 14.82 13.33
C HIS A 59 0.62 15.33 13.57
N ASN A 60 0.14 16.17 12.66
CA ASN A 60 -1.21 16.68 12.67
C ASN A 60 -2.18 15.58 12.18
N PRO A 61 -3.14 15.09 12.99
CA PRO A 61 -4.00 13.95 12.62
C PRO A 61 -4.90 14.18 11.39
N GLY A 62 -4.87 15.38 10.80
CA GLY A 62 -5.58 15.73 9.57
C GLY A 62 -4.85 15.41 8.26
N PHE A 63 -3.64 14.82 8.27
CA PHE A 63 -2.90 14.52 7.04
C PHE A 63 -3.66 13.50 6.16
N ARG A 64 -4.23 13.96 5.05
CA ARG A 64 -4.85 13.12 4.04
C ARG A 64 -3.81 12.69 3.01
N TYR A 65 -4.04 11.55 2.36
CA TYR A 65 -3.21 11.08 1.25
C TYR A 65 -3.01 12.11 0.12
N GLY A 66 -3.96 13.03 -0.07
CA GLY A 66 -3.86 14.14 -1.03
C GLY A 66 -2.85 15.22 -0.64
N ASP A 67 -2.53 15.36 0.64
CA ASP A 67 -1.61 16.39 1.15
C ASP A 67 -0.14 15.95 1.06
N ILE A 68 0.11 14.68 0.66
CA ILE A 68 1.42 14.02 0.65
C ILE A 68 2.02 13.89 -0.75
N LEU A 69 1.36 14.42 -1.79
CA LEU A 69 1.87 14.41 -3.17
C LEU A 69 2.61 15.73 -3.50
N PRO A 70 3.95 15.82 -3.34
CA PRO A 70 4.73 16.63 -4.24
C PRO A 70 4.96 15.79 -5.50
N HIS A 71 4.31 16.18 -6.59
CA HIS A 71 4.70 15.80 -7.96
C HIS A 71 4.75 14.30 -8.28
N PHE A 72 3.59 13.69 -8.55
CA PHE A 72 3.54 12.71 -9.64
C PHE A 72 3.31 13.50 -10.94
N PRO A 73 4.28 13.58 -11.88
CA PRO A 73 3.97 14.07 -13.21
C PRO A 73 3.08 13.01 -13.87
N ILE A 74 1.82 13.37 -14.07
CA ILE A 74 0.98 12.72 -15.07
C ILE A 74 1.09 13.64 -16.30
N GLY A 75 2.10 13.38 -17.14
CA GLY A 75 2.45 14.21 -18.30
C GLY A 75 3.94 14.22 -18.56
#